data_AF-A0A0M6Y9Z6-F1
#
_entry.id   AF-A0A0M6Y9Z6-F1
#
_cell.length_a   1.000
_cell.length_b   1.000
_cell.length_c   1.000
_cell.angle_alpha   90.00
_cell.angle_beta   90.00
_cell.angle_gamma   90.00
#
_symmetry.space_group_name_H-M   'P 1'
#
loop_
_entity.id
_entity.type
_entity.pdbx_description
1 polymer ?
#
loop_
_entity_poly.entity_id
_entity_poly.type
_entity_poly.pdbx_seq_one_letter_code
_entity_poly.pdbx_strand_id
1 'polypeptide(L)' 'MALNLKLNLTRNLPDPDGFYEYLVSSQRHMSDEEANCMNARLILILANQIGDPDVLKAAIDFAANPKAAKKREAA' A
#
# COMPACT_ATOMS: atom_id res chain seq x y z
N MET A 1 -11.46 -1.08 22.32
CA MET A 1 -10.13 -0.47 22.19
C MET A 1 -9.77 -0.47 20.72
N ALA A 2 -10.03 0.62 19.99
CA ALA A 2 -9.54 0.76 18.63
C ALA A 2 -8.07 1.21 18.74
N LEU A 3 -7.13 0.35 18.34
CA LEU A 3 -5.77 0.82 18.11
C LEU A 3 -5.86 1.83 16.98
N ASN A 4 -5.52 3.08 17.29
CA ASN A 4 -5.34 4.15 16.33
C ASN A 4 -4.13 3.74 15.47
N LEU A 5 -4.39 3.02 14.37
CA LEU A 5 -3.33 2.63 13.45
C LEU A 5 -2.83 3.92 12.84
N LYS A 6 -1.58 4.30 13.16
CA LYS A 6 -0.88 5.30 12.36
C LYS A 6 -0.35 4.62 11.11
N LEU A 7 -0.39 5.34 9.99
CA LEU A 7 0.26 4.90 8.75
C LEU A 7 1.71 4.50 9.05
N ASN A 8 2.04 3.23 8.83
CA ASN A 8 3.38 2.70 9.03
C ASN A 8 4.15 2.73 7.71
N LEU A 9 5.18 3.57 7.65
CA LEU A 9 6.07 3.72 6.49
C LEU A 9 7.38 2.96 6.65
N THR A 10 7.57 2.29 7.80
CA THR A 10 8.76 1.51 8.08
C THR A 10 8.65 0.10 7.47
N ARG A 11 9.79 -0.53 7.22
CA ARG A 11 9.87 -1.89 6.68
C ARG A 11 9.24 -2.88 7.67
N ASN A 12 7.98 -3.22 7.44
CA ASN A 12 7.22 -4.16 8.27
C ASN A 12 7.26 -5.60 7.75
N LEU A 13 7.60 -5.79 6.46
CA LEU A 13 7.75 -7.12 5.87
C LEU A 13 9.16 -7.67 6.16
N PRO A 14 9.28 -8.94 6.60
CA PRO A 14 10.57 -9.60 6.76
C PRO A 14 11.37 -9.62 5.45
N ASP A 15 10.69 -9.86 4.34
CA ASP A 15 11.25 -9.90 2.98
C ASP A 15 10.37 -9.09 2.00
N PRO A 16 10.59 -7.77 1.89
CA PRO A 16 9.90 -6.91 0.92
C PRO A 16 10.29 -7.21 -0.52
N ASP A 17 11.53 -7.64 -0.76
CA ASP A 17 12.05 -7.87 -2.11
C ASP A 17 11.37 -9.12 -2.70
N GLY A 18 11.31 -10.21 -1.93
CA GLY A 18 10.59 -11.42 -2.31
C GLY A 18 9.08 -11.20 -2.47
N PHE A 19 8.45 -10.37 -1.63
CA PHE A 19 7.05 -9.99 -1.82
C PHE A 19 6.84 -9.22 -3.13
N TYR A 20 7.72 -8.27 -3.44
CA TYR A 20 7.63 -7.49 -4.67
C TYR A 20 7.84 -8.36 -5.92
N GLU A 21 8.80 -9.29 -5.88
CA GLU A 21 9.00 -10.28 -6.94
C GLU A 21 7.75 -11.14 -7.16
N TYR A 22 7.13 -11.63 -6.08
CA TYR A 22 5.88 -12.39 -6.17
C TYR A 22 4.74 -11.57 -6.81
N LEU A 23 4.60 -10.29 -6.42
CA LEU A 23 3.59 -9.39 -6.99
C LEU A 23 3.79 -9.19 -8.50
N VAL A 24 5.02 -8.91 -8.94
CA VAL A 24 5.33 -8.68 -10.36
C VAL A 24 5.18 -9.97 -11.17
N SER A 25 5.72 -11.08 -10.67
CA SER A 25 5.67 -12.36 -11.37
C SER A 25 4.24 -12.89 -11.54
N SER A 26 3.34 -12.58 -10.59
CA SER A 26 1.92 -12.94 -10.68
C SER A 26 1.17 -12.29 -11.86
N GLN A 27 1.69 -11.17 -12.38
CA GLN A 27 1.11 -10.40 -13.49
C GLN A 27 1.82 -10.66 -14.83
N ARG A 28 2.86 -11.50 -14.87
CA ARG A 28 3.77 -11.65 -16.04
C ARG A 28 3.10 -12.10 -17.35
N HIS A 29 1.89 -12.66 -17.26
CA HIS A 29 1.13 -13.19 -18.39
C HIS A 29 -0.19 -12.42 -18.61
N MET A 30 -0.41 -11.35 -17.85
CA MET A 30 -1.60 -10.51 -17.94
C MET A 30 -1.34 -9.35 -18.92
N SER A 31 -2.40 -8.85 -19.56
CA SER A 31 -2.35 -7.52 -20.19
C SER A 31 -2.23 -6.42 -19.13
N ASP A 32 -1.91 -5.20 -19.56
CA ASP A 32 -1.84 -4.04 -18.65
C ASP A 32 -3.21 -3.76 -17.97
N GLU A 33 -4.32 -3.96 -18.69
CA GLU A 33 -5.67 -3.82 -18.14
C GLU A 33 -6.00 -4.90 -17.12
N GLU A 34 -5.62 -6.14 -17.38
CA GLU A 34 -5.80 -7.27 -16.46
C GLU A 34 -4.96 -7.10 -15.20
N ALA A 35 -3.71 -6.69 -15.34
CA ALA A 35 -2.79 -6.35 -14.25
C ALA A 35 -3.36 -5.22 -13.39
N ASN A 36 -3.89 -4.15 -14.00
CA ASN A 36 -4.56 -3.07 -13.29
C ASN A 36 -5.82 -3.55 -12.54
N CYS A 37 -6.64 -4.40 -13.16
CA CYS A 37 -7.80 -5.01 -12.50
C CYS A 37 -7.38 -5.87 -11.29
N MET A 38 -6.30 -6.66 -11.43
CA MET A 38 -5.73 -7.44 -10.33
C MET A 38 -5.28 -6.53 -9.18
N ASN A 39 -4.53 -5.46 -9.49
CA ASN A 39 -4.03 -4.53 -8.48
C ASN A 39 -5.18 -3.81 -7.76
N ALA A 40 -6.23 -3.39 -8.47
CA ALA A 40 -7.42 -2.79 -7.86
C ALA A 40 -8.11 -3.75 -6.87
N ARG A 41 -8.27 -5.02 -7.25
CA ARG A 41 -8.82 -6.06 -6.36
C ARG A 41 -7.92 -6.30 -5.15
N LEU A 42 -6.61 -6.35 -5.34
CA LEU A 42 -5.64 -6.51 -4.26
C LEU A 42 -5.72 -5.35 -3.26
N ILE A 43 -5.80 -4.10 -3.75
CA ILE A 43 -5.97 -2.91 -2.90
C ILE A 43 -7.22 -3.04 -2.02
N LEU A 44 -8.36 -3.46 -2.57
CA LEU A 44 -9.58 -3.66 -1.80
C LEU A 44 -9.43 -4.76 -0.74
N ILE A 45 -8.77 -5.87 -1.08
CA ILE A 45 -8.50 -6.96 -0.12
C ILE A 45 -7.64 -6.43 1.04
N LEU A 46 -6.56 -5.71 0.74
CA LEU A 46 -5.66 -5.14 1.76
C LEU A 46 -6.36 -4.05 2.59
N ALA A 47 -7.21 -3.24 1.96
CA ALA A 47 -8.01 -2.24 2.67
C ALA A 47 -8.93 -2.88 3.71
N ASN A 48 -9.55 -4.02 3.36
CA ASN A 48 -10.36 -4.80 4.30
C ASN A 48 -9.52 -5.41 5.44
N GLN A 49 -8.25 -5.78 5.20
CA GLN A 49 -7.36 -6.25 6.26
C GLN A 49 -6.97 -5.12 7.23
N ILE A 50 -6.79 -3.89 6.72
CA ILE A 50 -6.44 -2.72 7.53
C ILE A 50 -7.64 -2.23 8.34
N GLY A 51 -8.82 -2.15 7.73
CA GLY A 51 -10.09 -1.83 8.41
C GLY A 51 -10.24 -0.41 8.95
N ASP A 52 -9.23 0.45 8.80
CA ASP A 52 -9.22 1.83 9.29
C ASP A 52 -9.23 2.85 8.13
N PRO A 53 -10.33 3.61 7.93
CA PRO A 53 -10.44 4.55 6.82
C PRO A 53 -9.47 5.73 6.92
N ASP A 54 -9.01 6.11 8.11
CA ASP A 54 -8.09 7.24 8.26
C ASP A 54 -6.66 6.83 7.89
N VAL A 55 -6.27 5.59 8.20
CA VAL A 55 -5.03 4.97 7.68
C VAL A 55 -5.05 4.92 6.16
N LEU A 56 -6.17 4.46 5.58
CA LEU A 56 -6.30 4.29 4.14
C LEU A 56 -6.23 5.63 3.40
N LYS A 57 -6.91 6.66 3.90
CA LYS A 57 -6.81 8.03 3.35
C LYS A 57 -5.39 8.56 3.44
N ALA A 58 -4.74 8.41 4.61
CA ALA A 58 -3.36 8.84 4.78
C ALA A 58 -2.39 8.11 3.82
N ALA A 59 -2.61 6.81 3.58
CA ALA A 59 -1.84 6.03 2.61
C ALA A 59 -2.02 6.54 1.18
N ILE A 60 -3.26 6.85 0.77
CA ILE A 60 -3.58 7.42 -0.56
C ILE A 60 -2.91 8.78 -0.74
N ASP A 61 -3.06 9.69 0.24
CA ASP A 61 -2.45 11.02 0.19
C ASP A 61 -0.92 10.93 0.05
N PHE A 62 -0.30 9.98 0.77
CA PHE A 62 1.13 9.74 0.71
C PHE A 62 1.57 9.19 -0.66
N ALA A 63 0.83 8.20 -1.20
CA ALA A 63 1.13 7.62 -2.49
C ALA A 63 0.97 8.64 -3.63
N ALA A 64 -0.02 9.53 -3.54
CA ALA A 64 -0.26 10.60 -4.51
C ALA A 64 0.81 11.70 -4.45
N ASN A 65 1.37 11.99 -3.27
CA ASN A 65 2.41 12.99 -3.10
C ASN A 65 3.51 12.56 -2.10
N PRO A 66 4.48 11.74 -2.53
CA PRO A 66 5.52 11.22 -1.65
C PRO A 66 6.45 12.29 -1.05
N LYS A 67 6.48 13.49 -1.62
CA LYS A 67 7.34 14.61 -1.16
C LYS A 67 6.72 15.37 0.02
N ALA A 68 5.40 15.35 0.20
CA ALA A 68 4.73 16.02 1.31
C ALA A 68 5.05 15.38 2.67
N ALA A 69 5.36 14.08 2.66
CA ALA A 69 5.77 13.28 3.80
C ALA A 69 6.98 13.83 4.57
N LYS A 70 8.07 14.11 3.83
CA LYS A 70 9.33 14.62 4.39
C LYS A 70 9.17 15.96 5.12
N LYS A 71 8.14 16.75 4.77
CA LYS A 71 7.91 18.08 5.36
C LYS A 71 7.17 18.02 6.71
N ARG A 72 6.44 16.94 7.00
CA ARG A 72 5.71 16.76 8.27
C ARG A 72 6.54 16.13 9.39
N GLU A 73 7.60 15.40 9.09
CA GLU A 73 8.56 14.92 10.11
C GLU A 73 9.61 15.98 10.49
N ALA A 74 9.84 16.96 9.62
CA ALA A 74 10.83 18.03 9.81
C ALA A 74 10.27 19.29 10.51
N ALA A 75 9.00 19.26 10.94
CA ALA A 75 8.28 20.36 11.61
C ALA A 75 7.66 19.86 12.91
#